data_AF-A0A967HUB5-F1
#
_entry.id   AF-A0A967HUB5-F1
#
_cell.length_a   1.000
_cell.length_b   1.000
_cell.length_c   1.000
_cell.angle_alpha   90.00
_cell.angle_beta   90.00
_cell.angle_gamma   90.00
#
_symmetry.space_group_name_H-M   'P 1'
#
loop_
_entity.id
_entity.type
_entity.pdbx_description
1 polymer ?
#
loop_
_entity_poly.entity_id
_entity_poly.type
_entity_poly.pdbx_seq_one_letter_code
_entity_poly.pdbx_strand_id
1 'polypeptide(L)' 'MGKIIGYLNIGSKGQIVIPKKIREHLKVDTGDSLILILDHGKVIIDNADKEIKD' A
#
# COMPACT_ATOMS: atom_id res chain seq x y z
N MET A 1 -1.24 -12.77 -10.79
CA MET A 1 -1.94 -13.09 -9.53
C MET A 1 -1.09 -12.52 -8.39
N GLY A 2 -1.65 -11.65 -7.54
CA GLY A 2 -0.90 -11.04 -6.43
C GLY A 2 -0.47 -12.07 -5.39
N LYS A 3 0.73 -11.90 -4.80
CA LYS A 3 1.21 -12.75 -3.71
C LYS A 3 0.73 -12.18 -2.38
N ILE A 4 0.22 -13.04 -1.48
CA ILE A 4 -0.03 -12.66 -0.09
C ILE A 4 1.32 -12.51 0.61
N ILE A 5 1.64 -11.29 1.03
CA ILE A 5 2.92 -10.95 1.67
C ILE A 5 2.79 -10.76 3.19
N GLY A 6 1.58 -10.86 3.74
CA GLY A 6 1.31 -10.81 5.17
C GLY A 6 -0.17 -10.61 5.49
N TYR A 7 -0.50 -10.72 6.76
CA TYR A 7 -1.80 -10.35 7.33
C TYR A 7 -1.63 -9.10 8.18
N LEU A 8 -2.57 -8.16 8.05
CA LEU A 8 -2.58 -6.91 8.81
C LEU A 8 -3.91 -6.77 9.51
N ASN A 9 -3.89 -6.13 10.67
CA ASN A 9 -5.10 -5.75 11.40
C ASN A 9 -5.32 -4.24 11.25
N ILE A 10 -6.60 -3.84 11.31
CA ILE A 10 -6.98 -2.43 11.35
C ILE A 10 -6.81 -1.93 12.79
N GLY A 11 -6.08 -0.82 12.93
CA GLY A 11 -5.87 -0.14 14.21
C GLY A 11 -7.13 0.60 14.68
N SER A 12 -7.09 1.09 15.92
CA SER A 12 -8.25 1.72 16.58
C SER A 12 -8.83 2.96 15.88
N LYS A 13 -8.11 3.57 14.93
CA LYS A 13 -8.56 4.72 14.15
C LYS A 13 -8.86 4.35 12.68
N GLY A 14 -9.02 3.08 12.36
CA GLY A 14 -9.23 2.64 10.98
C GLY A 14 -7.97 2.63 10.11
N GLN A 15 -6.80 2.85 10.69
CA GLN A 15 -5.52 2.88 9.97
C GLN A 15 -4.89 1.48 9.88
N ILE A 16 -4.10 1.26 8.84
CA ILE A 16 -3.22 0.09 8.71
C ILE A 16 -1.76 0.51 8.86
N VAL A 17 -0.92 -0.40 9.34
CA VAL A 17 0.53 -0.20 9.39
C VAL A 17 1.17 -0.93 8.23
N ILE A 18 1.91 -0.21 7.38
CA ILE A 18 2.68 -0.83 6.30
C ILE A 18 3.98 -1.39 6.91
N PRO A 19 4.20 -2.72 6.89
CA PRO A 19 5.40 -3.32 7.46
C PRO A 19 6.67 -2.81 6.77
N LYS A 20 7.78 -2.75 7.51
CA LYS A 20 9.07 -2.23 7.01
C LYS A 20 9.47 -2.81 5.65
N LYS A 21 9.40 -4.15 5.50
CA LYS A 21 9.75 -4.84 4.24
C LYS A 21 8.91 -4.38 3.04
N ILE A 22 7.65 -4.01 3.26
CA ILE A 22 6.76 -3.54 2.21
C ILE A 22 7.06 -2.08 1.87
N ARG A 23 7.33 -1.24 2.88
CA ARG A 23 7.80 0.14 2.65
C ARG A 23 9.09 0.18 1.84
N GLU A 24 10.06 -0.68 2.17
CA GLU A 24 11.31 -0.83 1.42
C GLU A 24 11.07 -1.28 -0.02
N HIS A 25 10.11 -2.17 -0.26
CA HIS A 25 9.75 -2.63 -1.60
C HIS A 25 9.06 -1.55 -2.44
N LEU A 26 8.15 -0.79 -1.81
CA LEU A 26 7.46 0.34 -2.44
C LEU A 26 8.37 1.58 -2.58
N LYS A 27 9.50 1.61 -1.85
CA LYS A 27 10.42 2.75 -1.72
C LYS A 27 9.70 4.01 -1.22
N VAL A 28 8.99 3.86 -0.12
CA VAL A 28 8.19 4.93 0.48
C VAL A 28 8.63 5.19 1.92
N ASP A 29 8.76 6.47 2.24
CA ASP A 29 9.20 7.00 3.52
C ASP A 29 8.10 7.80 4.22
N THR A 30 8.39 8.23 5.45
CA THR A 30 7.46 9.06 6.22
C THR A 30 7.26 10.40 5.51
N GLY A 31 6.02 10.71 5.16
CA GLY A 31 5.64 11.95 4.47
C GLY A 31 5.30 11.75 3.00
N ASP A 32 5.65 10.60 2.42
CA ASP A 32 5.31 10.28 1.04
C ASP A 32 3.81 10.02 0.89
N SER A 33 3.30 10.35 -0.30
CA SER A 33 1.93 10.04 -0.68
C SER A 33 1.83 8.66 -1.31
N LEU A 34 0.73 7.98 -1.05
CA LEU A 34 0.38 6.69 -1.66
C LEU A 34 -0.92 6.81 -2.42
N ILE A 35 -1.08 5.97 -3.44
CA ILE A 35 -2.34 5.84 -4.18
C ILE A 35 -3.09 4.63 -3.60
N LEU A 36 -4.37 4.82 -3.30
CA LEU A 36 -5.30 3.73 -3.00
C LEU A 36 -6.22 3.52 -4.21
N ILE A 37 -6.19 2.32 -4.78
CA ILE A 37 -7.00 1.94 -5.93
C ILE A 37 -8.00 0.88 -5.47
N LEU A 38 -9.28 1.09 -5.74
CA LEU A 38 -10.33 0.08 -5.54
C LEU A 38 -10.61 -0.60 -6.87
N ASP A 39 -10.22 -1.87 -6.99
CA ASP A 39 -10.38 -2.65 -8.22
C ASP A 39 -10.95 -4.04 -7.90
N HIS A 40 -12.07 -4.40 -8.54
CA HIS A 40 -12.74 -5.70 -8.36
C HIS A 40 -12.89 -6.14 -6.88
N GLY A 41 -13.26 -5.21 -5.99
CA GLY A 41 -13.43 -5.47 -4.56
C GLY A 41 -12.14 -5.62 -3.75
N LYS A 42 -10.98 -5.27 -4.34
CA LYS A 42 -9.68 -5.26 -3.68
C LYS A 42 -9.16 -3.83 -3.56
N VAL A 43 -8.50 -3.55 -2.44
CA VAL A 43 -7.70 -2.32 -2.28
C VAL A 43 -6.26 -2.62 -2.67
N ILE A 44 -5.74 -1.87 -3.63
CA ILE A 44 -4.35 -1.89 -4.06
C ILE A 44 -3.71 -0.60 -3.55
N ILE A 45 -2.53 -0.73 -2.95
CA ILE A 45 -1.72 0.40 -2.50
C ILE A 45 -0.52 0.49 -3.43
N ASP A 46 -0.32 1.65 -4.04
CA ASP A 46 0.82 1.93 -4.92
C ASP A 46 1.56 3.20 -4.47
N ASN A 47 2.80 3.37 -4.94
CA ASN A 47 3.58 4.57 -4.68
C ASN A 47 3.09 5.71 -5.60
N ALA A 48 2.88 6.91 -5.08
CA ALA A 48 2.32 8.02 -5.85
C ALA A 48 3.24 8.54 -6.97
N ASP A 49 4.55 8.33 -6.82
CA ASP A 49 5.56 8.84 -7.77
C ASP A 49 5.84 7.93 -8.97
N LYS A 50 5.22 6.74 -9.04
CA LYS A 50 5.29 5.95 -10.27
C LYS A 50 4.18 6.48 -11.16
N GLU A 51 4.58 7.19 -12.21
CA GLU A 51 3.72 7.54 -13.33
C GLU A 51 2.69 6.44 -13.56
N ILE A 52 1.42 6.78 -13.39
CA ILE A 52 0.32 5.96 -13.86
C ILE A 52 0.50 5.91 -15.38
N LYS A 53 1.21 4.89 -15.87
CA LYS A 53 1.18 4.54 -17.27
C LYS A 53 -0.12 3.80 -17.49
N ASP A 54 -1.09 4.53 -18.04
CA ASP A 54 -2.32 3.99 -18.62
C ASP A 54 -2.03 2.79 -19.54
#